data_AF-A0A914QE84-F1
#
_entry.id   AF-A0A914QE84-F1
#
_cell.length_a   1.000
_cell.length_b   1.000
_cell.length_c   1.000
_cell.angle_alpha   90.00
_cell.angle_beta   90.00
_cell.angle_gamma   90.00
#
_symmetry.space_group_name_H-M   'P 1'
#
loop_
_entity.id
_entity.type
_entity.pdbx_description
1 polymer ?
#
loop_
_entity_poly.entity_id
_entity_poly.type
_entity_poly.pdbx_seq_one_letter_code
_entity_poly.pdbx_strand_id
1 'polypeptide(L)'
;MSEYPKYVDYGKHMTGGCQGFGRNIMKWPEDLIIGGIHRDNGTVTKAEALQSVFLVAGPHDVFLRFTGAKPDVKPGFDPSTWNDFKANAVIQAWQRNFTHHIYKHHLNRPDENVRVVHPLASTSIADMLEEFSQFQFFVIFIGYVLMILYASWTQFDWKGWWFSIQSASLIAILGVLLITFSSIAGLGLSSMIGVNFNAATTQIVPFLTLGLGIDDMFLLLHNYQELYLYSVRKNEIGVLLKETGMSICITSFNNILAFVAGIILPIPALRSFCAQTAILLCFNLLTTMFLFPALIASDLRRRKAGIRDMTPTCIPKGKITPTESTAQVLSTHNIVAAVHAHEEREHPWYSLEGILHRWYIPMLHNKFAKVVIIVICCLMFGFGVVGLYQSKLGLELADVLPEGTAPAAFLKAREQYFSFYPMFIVLKGPHIDYPNQQTKIEQLRAKVAESDFVIKVDGKTSEPYWMSLMRMWLISLQEELDKGFEKGVIDKNNGSLYIRSTTDERINDEMLLARRLVCSYGTKYNCEGRVRFVFKYMF
;
A
#
# COMPACT_ATOMS: atom_id res chain seq x y z
N MET A 1 -32.36 52.12 -16.56
CA MET A 1 -32.20 50.79 -15.94
C MET A 1 -31.62 49.85 -16.99
N SER A 2 -30.47 50.19 -17.59
CA SER A 2 -29.14 49.75 -17.14
C SER A 2 -29.11 48.23 -16.87
N GLU A 3 -28.85 47.48 -17.94
CA GLU A 3 -28.59 46.04 -17.94
C GLU A 3 -27.49 45.73 -16.93
N TYR A 4 -27.87 45.29 -15.73
CA TYR A 4 -26.93 44.65 -14.83
C TYR A 4 -26.43 43.35 -15.49
N PRO A 5 -25.17 42.94 -15.24
CA PRO A 5 -24.68 41.67 -15.74
C PRO A 5 -25.58 40.55 -15.22
N LYS A 6 -26.30 39.90 -16.14
CA LYS A 6 -27.12 38.73 -15.84
C LYS A 6 -26.18 37.62 -15.37
N TYR A 7 -26.42 37.06 -14.19
CA TYR A 7 -25.66 35.90 -13.72
C TYR A 7 -25.72 34.79 -14.76
N VAL A 8 -24.54 34.25 -15.07
CA VAL A 8 -24.38 33.19 -16.06
C VAL A 8 -25.03 31.92 -15.52
N ASP A 9 -25.90 31.30 -16.32
CA ASP A 9 -26.43 29.99 -16.01
C ASP A 9 -25.36 28.93 -16.30
N TYR A 10 -24.56 28.64 -15.26
CA TYR A 10 -23.49 27.64 -15.34
C TYR A 10 -24.00 26.26 -15.72
N GLY A 11 -25.24 25.90 -15.35
CA GLY A 11 -25.83 24.62 -15.70
C GLY A 11 -25.91 24.44 -17.20
N LYS A 12 -26.48 25.44 -17.89
CA LYS A 12 -26.57 25.45 -19.35
C LYS A 12 -25.21 25.51 -20.04
N HIS A 13 -24.26 26.25 -19.49
CA HIS A 13 -22.93 26.41 -20.10
C HIS A 13 -22.02 25.19 -19.93
N MET A 14 -22.17 24.44 -18.84
CA MET A 14 -21.36 23.25 -18.55
C MET A 14 -21.97 21.97 -19.13
N THR A 15 -23.26 22.00 -19.53
CA THR A 15 -23.94 20.86 -20.15
C THR A 15 -23.26 20.47 -21.46
N GLY A 16 -22.82 19.21 -21.57
CA GLY A 16 -22.11 18.69 -22.75
C GLY A 16 -20.60 18.98 -22.76
N GLY A 17 -20.05 19.57 -21.69
CA GLY A 17 -18.62 19.80 -21.50
C GLY A 17 -18.14 21.20 -21.85
N CYS A 18 -16.82 21.40 -21.81
CA CYS A 18 -16.18 22.69 -22.04
C CYS A 18 -15.18 22.63 -23.19
N GLN A 19 -15.12 23.69 -23.98
CA GLN A 19 -14.15 23.81 -25.07
C GLN A 19 -12.93 24.60 -24.61
N GLY A 20 -11.74 24.09 -24.94
CA GLY A 20 -10.49 24.80 -24.76
C GLY A 20 -10.20 25.79 -25.90
N PHE A 21 -8.94 26.22 -26.00
CA PHE A 21 -8.50 27.17 -27.03
C PHE A 21 -8.74 26.65 -28.46
N GLY A 22 -8.44 25.37 -28.71
CA GLY A 22 -8.72 24.71 -29.98
C GLY A 22 -10.12 24.08 -29.99
N ARG A 23 -11.14 24.83 -30.42
CA ARG A 23 -12.57 24.39 -30.37
C ARG A 23 -12.85 23.00 -30.95
N ASN A 24 -12.09 22.58 -31.97
CA ASN A 24 -12.29 21.29 -32.65
C ASN A 24 -11.47 20.13 -32.05
N ILE A 25 -10.44 20.44 -31.25
CA ILE A 25 -9.47 19.44 -30.77
C ILE A 25 -9.53 19.32 -29.25
N MET A 26 -9.54 20.45 -28.54
CA MET A 26 -9.60 20.50 -27.08
C MET A 26 -11.06 20.56 -26.61
N LYS A 27 -11.76 19.42 -26.69
CA LYS A 27 -13.09 19.27 -26.10
C LYS A 27 -12.98 18.47 -24.82
N TRP A 28 -13.26 19.09 -23.70
CA TRP A 28 -13.24 18.44 -22.40
C TRP A 28 -14.67 18.00 -22.05
N PRO A 29 -14.93 16.68 -21.95
CA PRO A 29 -16.26 16.18 -21.64
C PRO A 29 -16.67 16.58 -20.22
N GLU A 30 -17.98 16.70 -20.00
CA GLU A 30 -18.54 17.12 -18.71
C GLU A 30 -18.09 16.22 -17.55
N ASP A 31 -18.08 14.90 -17.76
CA ASP A 31 -17.72 13.90 -16.74
C ASP A 31 -16.25 14.02 -16.25
N LEU A 32 -15.39 14.72 -17.00
CA LEU A 32 -14.00 14.98 -16.61
C LEU A 32 -13.87 16.21 -15.69
N ILE A 33 -14.86 17.11 -15.73
CA ILE A 33 -14.79 18.43 -15.08
C ILE A 33 -15.73 18.49 -13.88
N ILE A 34 -16.94 17.94 -14.01
CA ILE A 34 -18.00 18.01 -13.01
C ILE A 34 -18.41 16.62 -12.53
N GLY A 35 -18.53 16.44 -11.22
CA GLY A 35 -18.90 15.18 -10.58
C GLY A 35 -20.19 15.31 -9.77
N GLY A 36 -20.91 14.20 -9.59
CA GLY A 36 -22.21 14.20 -8.89
C GLY A 36 -23.29 14.99 -9.63
N ILE A 37 -23.42 14.78 -10.94
CA ILE A 37 -24.29 15.55 -11.83
C ILE A 37 -25.75 15.14 -11.62
N HIS A 38 -26.61 16.12 -11.32
CA HIS A 38 -28.07 15.97 -11.42
C HIS A 38 -28.59 16.72 -12.65
N ARG A 39 -29.38 16.02 -13.46
CA ARG A 39 -29.93 16.53 -14.71
C ARG A 39 -31.43 16.75 -14.57
N ASP A 40 -31.90 17.87 -15.10
CA ASP A 40 -33.32 18.10 -15.35
C ASP A 40 -33.50 18.42 -16.84
N ASN A 41 -34.40 17.70 -17.51
CA ASN A 41 -34.63 17.80 -18.96
C ASN A 41 -33.36 17.81 -19.83
N GLY A 42 -32.34 17.03 -19.45
CA GLY A 42 -31.07 16.94 -20.18
C GLY A 42 -30.08 18.08 -19.95
N THR A 43 -30.43 19.07 -19.12
CA THR A 43 -29.53 20.14 -18.68
C THR A 43 -29.02 19.89 -17.26
N VAL A 44 -27.76 20.22 -16.99
CA VAL A 44 -27.18 20.11 -15.65
C VAL A 44 -27.77 21.19 -14.76
N THR A 45 -28.39 20.81 -13.64
CA THR A 45 -28.97 21.75 -12.67
C THR A 45 -28.15 21.84 -11.39
N LYS A 46 -27.55 20.72 -10.97
CA LYS A 46 -26.71 20.64 -9.77
C LYS A 46 -25.51 19.74 -10.04
N ALA A 47 -24.37 20.09 -9.45
CA ALA A 47 -23.17 19.27 -9.39
C ALA A 47 -22.58 19.36 -7.98
N GLU A 48 -21.93 18.29 -7.53
CA GLU A 48 -21.43 18.18 -6.15
C GLU A 48 -19.92 18.40 -6.07
N ALA A 49 -19.17 18.08 -7.13
CA ALA A 49 -17.72 18.22 -7.18
C ALA A 49 -17.23 18.84 -8.50
N LEU A 50 -16.09 19.52 -8.44
CA LEU A 50 -15.37 20.07 -9.59
C LEU A 50 -13.92 19.57 -9.57
N GLN A 51 -13.39 19.23 -10.74
CA GLN A 51 -12.02 18.82 -10.91
C GLN A 51 -11.26 19.76 -11.86
N SER A 52 -10.00 20.00 -11.57
CA SER A 52 -9.06 20.68 -12.46
C SER A 52 -7.75 19.92 -12.47
N VAL A 53 -7.24 19.62 -13.65
CA VAL A 53 -6.01 18.85 -13.85
C VAL A 53 -4.96 19.74 -14.48
N PHE A 54 -3.86 19.97 -13.77
CA PHE A 54 -2.70 20.67 -14.29
C PHE A 54 -1.71 19.65 -14.83
N LEU A 55 -1.58 19.61 -16.16
CA LEU A 55 -0.59 18.75 -16.82
C LEU A 55 0.79 19.40 -16.71
N VAL A 56 1.71 18.69 -16.06
CA VAL A 56 3.10 19.12 -15.88
C VAL A 56 3.99 18.17 -16.66
N ALA A 57 5.00 18.70 -17.35
CA ALA A 57 5.98 17.90 -18.07
C ALA A 57 6.76 16.98 -17.11
N GLY A 58 7.21 15.82 -17.59
CA GLY A 58 8.01 14.91 -16.79
C GLY A 58 9.41 15.46 -16.50
N PRO A 59 10.14 14.94 -15.49
CA PRO A 59 11.52 15.31 -15.19
C PRO A 59 12.44 15.26 -16.40
N HIS A 60 12.31 14.20 -17.20
CA HIS A 60 13.12 13.99 -18.38
C HIS A 60 12.82 15.01 -19.50
N ASP A 61 11.54 15.31 -19.72
CA ASP A 61 11.14 16.30 -20.73
C ASP A 61 11.62 17.70 -20.34
N VAL A 62 11.54 18.03 -19.05
CA VAL A 62 12.09 19.28 -18.51
C VAL A 62 13.61 19.31 -18.68
N PHE A 63 14.30 18.19 -18.42
CA PHE A 63 15.72 18.08 -18.69
C PHE A 63 16.03 18.40 -20.16
N LEU A 64 15.44 17.66 -21.11
CA LEU A 64 15.62 17.83 -22.55
C LEU A 64 15.24 19.24 -23.05
N ARG A 65 14.26 19.88 -22.41
CA ARG A 65 13.84 21.24 -22.79
C ARG A 65 14.91 22.29 -22.47
N PHE A 66 15.74 22.06 -21.46
CA PHE A 66 16.73 23.01 -20.93
C PHE A 66 18.20 22.58 -21.13
N THR A 67 18.48 21.47 -21.83
CA THR A 67 19.85 21.05 -22.17
C THR A 67 20.53 21.94 -23.21
N GLY A 68 19.78 22.68 -24.03
CA GLY A 68 20.33 23.62 -25.01
C GLY A 68 20.34 25.07 -24.50
N ALA A 69 21.40 25.83 -24.83
CA ALA A 69 21.44 27.27 -24.58
C ALA A 69 20.33 27.97 -25.39
N LYS A 70 19.29 28.43 -24.69
CA LYS A 70 18.18 29.19 -25.27
C LYS A 70 18.27 30.66 -24.81
N PRO A 71 17.78 31.61 -25.64
CA PRO A 71 17.75 33.02 -25.27
C PRO A 71 16.80 33.30 -24.09
N ASP A 72 15.77 32.47 -23.89
CA ASP A 72 14.70 32.70 -22.91
C ASP A 72 14.97 32.07 -21.53
N VAL A 73 16.23 31.83 -21.19
CA VAL A 73 16.59 31.15 -19.95
C VAL A 73 16.65 32.17 -18.80
N LYS A 74 16.16 31.77 -17.62
CA LYS A 74 16.18 32.60 -16.41
C LYS A 74 17.61 33.08 -16.10
N PRO A 75 17.81 34.38 -15.77
CA PRO A 75 19.13 34.88 -15.41
C PRO A 75 19.69 34.10 -14.21
N GLY A 76 20.91 33.57 -14.35
CA GLY A 76 21.58 32.75 -13.33
C GLY A 76 21.45 31.23 -13.50
N PHE A 77 20.81 30.74 -14.55
CA PHE A 77 20.85 29.30 -14.89
C PHE A 77 22.13 28.98 -15.67
N ASP A 78 22.89 28.00 -15.18
CA ASP A 78 24.08 27.48 -15.86
C ASP A 78 23.74 26.13 -16.54
N PRO A 79 23.64 26.09 -17.88
CA PRO A 79 23.33 24.88 -18.63
C PRO A 79 24.36 23.76 -18.43
N SER A 80 25.62 24.09 -18.12
CA SER A 80 26.67 23.09 -17.95
C SER A 80 26.46 22.19 -16.74
N THR A 81 25.75 22.70 -15.73
CA THR A 81 25.49 21.98 -14.48
C THR A 81 24.14 21.26 -14.48
N TRP A 82 23.38 21.38 -15.58
CA TRP A 82 22.02 20.86 -15.68
C TRP A 82 22.02 19.34 -15.92
N ASN A 83 21.26 18.62 -15.09
CA ASN A 83 21.12 17.18 -15.18
C ASN A 83 19.68 16.75 -14.88
N ASP A 84 19.36 15.51 -15.21
CA ASP A 84 18.02 14.92 -14.99
C ASP A 84 17.61 14.96 -13.50
N PHE A 85 18.58 14.81 -12.58
CA PHE A 85 18.34 14.93 -11.14
C PHE A 85 17.89 16.33 -10.71
N LYS A 86 18.54 17.39 -11.19
CA LYS A 86 18.14 18.78 -10.92
C LYS A 86 16.79 19.08 -11.54
N ALA A 87 16.50 18.56 -12.73
CA ALA A 87 15.20 18.67 -13.36
C ALA A 87 14.10 18.05 -12.48
N ASN A 88 14.34 16.83 -11.99
CA ASN A 88 13.44 16.16 -11.06
C ASN A 88 13.25 16.98 -9.77
N ALA A 89 14.34 17.45 -9.15
CA ALA A 89 14.29 18.24 -7.93
C ALA A 89 13.48 19.54 -8.09
N VAL A 90 13.60 20.23 -9.23
CA VAL A 90 12.82 21.44 -9.53
C VAL A 90 11.33 21.11 -9.63
N ILE A 91 10.95 20.04 -10.33
CA ILE A 91 9.54 19.65 -10.46
C ILE A 91 8.98 19.21 -9.11
N GLN A 92 9.72 18.42 -8.34
CA GLN A 92 9.29 17.98 -7.01
C GLN A 92 9.10 19.18 -6.06
N ALA A 93 10.03 20.14 -6.07
CA ALA A 93 9.92 21.36 -5.27
C ALA A 93 8.70 22.20 -5.69
N TRP A 94 8.45 22.33 -6.99
CA TRP A 94 7.27 23.02 -7.49
C TRP A 94 5.97 22.32 -7.07
N GLN A 95 5.90 20.99 -7.22
CA GLN A 95 4.72 20.19 -6.84
C GLN A 95 4.43 20.29 -5.34
N ARG A 96 5.45 20.18 -4.48
CA ARG A 96 5.31 20.31 -3.02
C ARG A 96 4.85 21.71 -2.61
N ASN A 97 5.45 22.75 -3.19
CA ASN A 97 5.03 24.12 -2.91
C ASN A 97 3.61 24.40 -3.41
N PHE A 98 3.26 23.89 -4.60
CA PHE A 98 1.93 24.03 -5.17
C PHE A 98 0.85 23.43 -4.27
N THR A 99 1.02 22.17 -3.84
CA THR A 99 0.05 21.51 -2.94
C THR A 99 -0.01 22.18 -1.57
N HIS A 100 1.14 22.59 -1.02
CA HIS A 100 1.21 23.28 0.27
C HIS A 100 0.50 24.64 0.25
N HIS A 101 0.72 25.45 -0.79
CA HIS A 101 0.09 26.76 -0.93
C HIS A 101 -1.43 26.66 -1.09
N ILE A 102 -1.93 25.68 -1.84
CA ILE A 102 -3.38 25.47 -2.00
C ILE A 102 -4.00 24.96 -0.70
N TYR A 103 -3.35 24.01 -0.05
CA TYR A 103 -3.88 23.42 1.18
C TYR A 103 -3.90 24.42 2.34
N LYS A 104 -2.84 25.24 2.49
CA LYS A 104 -2.74 26.27 3.53
C LYS A 104 -3.37 27.61 3.14
N HIS A 105 -4.03 27.70 1.99
CA HIS A 105 -4.65 28.93 1.55
C HIS A 105 -5.74 29.35 2.54
N HIS A 106 -5.80 30.63 2.89
CA HIS A 106 -6.74 31.16 3.90
C HIS A 106 -8.22 30.91 3.56
N LEU A 107 -8.56 30.82 2.27
CA LEU A 107 -9.92 30.49 1.79
C LEU A 107 -10.24 28.99 1.80
N ASN A 108 -9.26 28.12 1.98
CA ASN A 108 -9.44 26.67 1.96
C ASN A 108 -9.67 26.15 3.39
N ARG A 109 -10.76 26.59 4.01
CA ARG A 109 -11.15 26.18 5.37
C ARG A 109 -12.43 25.34 5.32
N PRO A 110 -12.54 24.28 6.12
CA PRO A 110 -13.76 23.50 6.24
C PRO A 110 -14.81 24.26 7.06
N ASP A 111 -15.43 25.27 6.44
CA ASP A 111 -16.63 25.95 6.94
C ASP A 111 -17.84 25.48 6.11
N GLU A 112 -19.04 25.39 6.71
CA GLU A 112 -20.25 24.80 6.07
C GLU A 112 -20.62 25.42 4.72
N ASN A 113 -20.25 26.67 4.46
CA ASN A 113 -20.58 27.40 3.23
C ASN A 113 -19.40 27.53 2.24
N VAL A 114 -18.24 26.97 2.55
CA VAL A 114 -17.02 27.12 1.75
C VAL A 114 -16.63 25.77 1.15
N ARG A 115 -16.43 25.75 -0.17
CA ARG A 115 -15.94 24.55 -0.88
C ARG A 115 -14.49 24.30 -0.50
N VAL A 116 -14.20 23.11 0.01
CA VAL A 116 -12.83 22.68 0.31
C VAL A 116 -12.17 22.16 -0.96
N VAL A 117 -10.95 22.59 -1.21
CA VAL A 117 -10.12 22.14 -2.33
C VAL A 117 -9.08 21.15 -1.80
N HIS A 118 -9.10 19.94 -2.33
CA HIS A 118 -8.11 18.92 -2.01
C HIS A 118 -7.06 18.86 -3.13
N PRO A 119 -5.83 19.36 -2.93
CA PRO A 119 -4.78 19.25 -3.93
C PRO A 119 -4.09 17.88 -3.85
N LEU A 120 -3.82 17.29 -5.02
CA LEU A 120 -2.98 16.09 -5.13
C LEU A 120 -1.93 16.32 -6.22
N ALA A 121 -0.65 16.07 -5.89
CA ALA A 121 0.43 15.97 -6.87
C ALA A 121 0.98 14.54 -6.91
N SER A 122 1.70 14.20 -7.97
CA SER A 122 2.33 12.88 -8.12
C SER A 122 3.31 12.56 -6.99
N THR A 123 4.03 13.56 -6.48
CA THR A 123 4.92 13.41 -5.32
C THR A 123 4.19 13.19 -4.01
N SER A 124 2.95 13.69 -3.86
CA SER A 124 2.22 13.59 -2.60
C SER A 124 1.96 12.14 -2.18
N ILE A 125 1.69 11.24 -3.12
CA ILE A 125 1.50 9.82 -2.80
C ILE A 125 2.82 9.19 -2.34
N ALA A 126 3.93 9.50 -3.02
CA ALA A 126 5.24 8.98 -2.66
C ALA A 126 5.70 9.51 -1.29
N ASP A 127 5.56 10.81 -1.04
CA ASP A 127 5.91 11.46 0.23
C ASP A 127 5.09 10.86 1.39
N MET A 128 3.79 10.62 1.18
CA MET A 128 2.92 9.97 2.18
C MET A 128 3.33 8.53 2.46
N LEU A 129 3.63 7.74 1.42
CA LEU A 129 4.10 6.36 1.58
C LEU A 129 5.45 6.29 2.29
N GLU A 130 6.33 7.27 2.05
CA GLU A 130 7.61 7.40 2.77
C GLU A 130 7.40 7.72 4.24
N GLU A 131 6.50 8.67 4.57
CA GLU A 131 6.14 9.01 5.95
C GLU A 131 5.57 7.80 6.69
N PHE A 132 4.69 7.04 6.05
CA PHE A 132 4.18 5.80 6.60
C PHE A 132 5.21 4.69 6.76
N SER A 133 6.23 4.67 5.91
CA SER A 133 7.30 3.69 6.01
C SER A 133 8.19 3.91 7.23
N GLN A 134 8.17 5.10 7.84
CA GLN A 134 8.99 5.42 9.01
C GLN A 134 8.50 4.67 10.27
N PHE A 135 9.44 4.26 11.11
CA PHE A 135 9.12 3.66 12.40
C PHE A 135 8.51 4.70 13.36
N GLN A 136 7.31 4.41 13.87
CA GLN A 136 6.73 5.18 14.97
C GLN A 136 7.32 4.73 16.32
N PHE A 137 8.58 5.09 16.56
CA PHE A 137 9.33 4.66 17.75
C PHE A 137 8.60 4.92 19.07
N PHE A 138 7.83 6.00 19.17
CA PHE A 138 7.05 6.33 20.36
C PHE A 138 5.97 5.28 20.68
N VAL A 139 5.18 4.88 19.68
CA VAL A 139 4.11 3.88 19.85
C VAL A 139 4.72 2.51 20.16
N ILE A 140 5.80 2.16 19.45
CA ILE A 140 6.55 0.93 19.67
C ILE A 140 7.11 0.88 21.10
N PHE A 141 7.71 1.96 21.58
CA PHE A 141 8.22 2.07 22.94
C PHE A 141 7.13 1.89 24.00
N ILE A 142 5.97 2.56 23.84
CA ILE A 142 4.84 2.40 24.77
C ILE A 142 4.36 0.94 24.79
N GLY A 143 4.24 0.29 23.62
CA GLY A 143 3.83 -1.11 23.54
C GLY A 143 4.79 -2.05 24.27
N TYR A 144 6.11 -1.85 24.11
CA TYR A 144 7.11 -2.65 24.84
C TYR A 144 7.06 -2.41 26.35
N VAL A 145 6.94 -1.15 26.80
CA VAL A 145 6.83 -0.83 28.23
C VAL A 145 5.57 -1.48 28.82
N LEU A 146 4.44 -1.42 28.12
CA LEU A 146 3.20 -2.04 28.55
C LEU A 146 3.34 -3.57 28.66
N MET A 147 4.00 -4.20 27.69
CA MET A 147 4.26 -5.65 27.74
C MET A 147 5.20 -6.04 28.88
N ILE A 148 6.22 -5.23 29.19
CA ILE A 148 7.10 -5.44 30.35
C ILE A 148 6.30 -5.33 31.65
N LEU A 149 5.44 -4.32 31.78
CA LEU A 149 4.58 -4.15 32.96
C LEU A 149 3.62 -5.34 33.12
N TYR A 150 3.00 -5.79 32.03
CA TYR A 150 2.15 -6.97 32.01
C TYR A 150 2.89 -8.25 32.42
N ALA A 151 4.05 -8.52 31.82
CA ALA A 151 4.88 -9.69 32.13
C ALA A 151 5.41 -9.67 33.56
N SER A 152 5.80 -8.50 34.06
CA SER A 152 6.20 -8.31 35.45
C SER A 152 5.04 -8.59 36.41
N TRP A 153 3.86 -8.01 36.15
CA TRP A 153 2.68 -8.11 37.02
C TRP A 153 2.13 -9.52 37.09
N THR A 154 2.03 -10.23 35.97
CA THR A 154 1.53 -11.61 35.91
C THR A 154 2.39 -12.59 36.70
N GLN A 155 3.69 -12.31 36.84
CA GLN A 155 4.68 -13.17 37.49
C GLN A 155 5.04 -12.70 38.91
N PHE A 156 4.29 -11.71 39.39
CA PHE A 156 4.45 -11.13 40.71
C PHE A 156 3.64 -11.91 41.74
N ASP A 157 4.32 -12.47 42.75
CA ASP A 157 3.67 -13.16 43.87
C ASP A 157 3.61 -12.23 45.09
N TRP A 158 2.40 -12.06 45.62
CA TRP A 158 2.08 -11.17 46.76
C TRP A 158 2.36 -11.83 48.13
N LYS A 159 2.81 -13.09 48.16
CA LYS A 159 3.18 -13.78 49.41
C LYS A 159 4.48 -13.20 50.00
N GLY A 160 4.35 -12.18 50.86
CA GLY A 160 5.43 -11.59 51.66
C GLY A 160 5.53 -10.06 51.58
N TRP A 161 6.61 -9.48 52.09
CA TRP A 161 7.00 -8.08 51.85
C TRP A 161 7.66 -7.96 50.46
N TRP A 162 7.64 -6.76 49.85
CA TRP A 162 8.01 -6.46 48.46
C TRP A 162 9.09 -7.38 47.83
N PHE A 163 8.79 -7.94 46.63
CA PHE A 163 9.63 -8.84 45.83
C PHE A 163 10.02 -10.16 46.53
N SER A 164 9.02 -11.02 46.71
CA SER A 164 9.21 -12.35 47.31
C SER A 164 10.24 -13.19 46.54
N ILE A 165 10.91 -14.10 47.24
CA ILE A 165 11.90 -15.03 46.66
C ILE A 165 11.28 -15.86 45.53
N GLN A 166 9.99 -16.18 45.64
CA GLN A 166 9.22 -16.97 44.68
C GLN A 166 8.74 -16.17 43.46
N SER A 167 8.83 -14.84 43.48
CA SER A 167 8.47 -14.00 42.32
C SER A 167 9.43 -14.26 41.15
N ALA A 168 8.87 -14.23 39.93
CA ALA A 168 9.57 -14.46 38.67
C ALA A 168 9.51 -13.20 37.76
N SER A 169 9.39 -12.03 38.35
CA SER A 169 9.23 -10.78 37.60
C SER A 169 10.52 -10.41 36.86
N LEU A 170 11.70 -10.55 37.46
CA LEU A 170 12.97 -10.25 36.78
C LEU A 170 13.19 -11.12 35.54
N ILE A 171 12.91 -12.43 35.65
CA ILE A 171 13.06 -13.35 34.50
C ILE A 171 12.03 -13.07 33.41
N ALA A 172 10.82 -12.62 33.76
CA ALA A 172 9.82 -12.18 32.79
C ALA A 172 10.29 -10.93 32.04
N ILE A 173 10.83 -9.93 32.74
CA ILE A 173 11.40 -8.72 32.12
C ILE A 173 12.57 -9.09 31.20
N LEU A 174 13.51 -9.91 31.67
CA LEU A 174 14.65 -10.38 30.89
C LEU A 174 14.21 -11.20 29.68
N GLY A 175 13.15 -12.00 29.80
CA GLY A 175 12.57 -12.78 28.70
C GLY A 175 11.97 -11.90 27.61
N VAL A 176 11.18 -10.89 27.98
CA VAL A 176 10.65 -9.90 27.02
C VAL A 176 11.80 -9.19 26.31
N LEU A 177 12.80 -8.69 27.05
CA LEU A 177 13.98 -8.04 26.47
C LEU A 177 14.72 -8.99 25.52
N LEU A 178 14.91 -10.25 25.91
CA LEU A 178 15.57 -11.25 25.10
C LEU A 178 14.84 -11.49 23.76
N ILE A 179 13.50 -11.59 23.77
CA ILE A 179 12.68 -11.70 22.56
C ILE A 179 12.80 -10.44 21.68
N THR A 180 12.86 -9.25 22.29
CA THR A 180 13.07 -8.00 21.53
C THR A 180 14.44 -7.98 20.85
N PHE A 181 15.51 -8.36 21.55
CA PHE A 181 16.85 -8.46 20.96
C PHE A 181 16.91 -9.50 19.84
N SER A 182 16.22 -10.62 20.02
CA SER A 182 16.08 -11.65 18.99
C SER A 182 15.39 -11.12 17.73
N SER A 183 14.30 -10.38 17.90
CA SER A 183 13.57 -9.75 16.79
C SER A 183 14.43 -8.72 16.05
N ILE A 184 15.19 -7.89 16.78
CA ILE A 184 16.13 -6.92 16.19
C ILE A 184 17.24 -7.65 15.40
N ALA A 185 17.78 -8.73 15.94
CA ALA A 185 18.78 -9.55 15.26
C ALA A 185 18.22 -10.19 13.98
N GLY A 186 16.97 -10.69 14.02
CA GLY A 186 16.26 -11.22 12.86
C GLY A 186 16.04 -10.16 11.77
N LEU A 187 15.64 -8.94 12.14
CA LEU A 187 15.49 -7.83 11.20
C LEU A 187 16.84 -7.46 10.57
N GLY A 188 17.90 -7.40 11.38
CA GLY A 188 19.26 -7.16 10.91
C GLY A 188 19.70 -8.20 9.86
N LEU A 189 19.48 -9.49 10.12
CA LEU A 189 19.80 -10.54 9.15
C LEU A 189 18.94 -10.43 7.88
N SER A 190 17.64 -10.14 8.02
CA SER A 190 16.75 -9.99 6.87
C SER A 190 17.17 -8.84 5.94
N SER A 191 17.69 -7.76 6.53
CA SER A 191 18.28 -6.64 5.78
C SER A 191 19.58 -7.05 5.10
N MET A 192 20.43 -7.88 5.73
CA MET A 192 21.66 -8.40 5.12
C MET A 192 21.38 -9.33 3.93
N ILE A 193 20.29 -10.10 3.98
CA ILE A 193 19.83 -10.95 2.87
C ILE A 193 19.27 -10.12 1.71
N GLY A 194 19.01 -8.82 1.92
CA GLY A 194 18.51 -7.89 0.90
C GLY A 194 16.98 -7.85 0.81
N VAL A 195 16.27 -8.23 1.87
CA VAL A 195 14.80 -8.10 1.90
C VAL A 195 14.43 -6.65 2.18
N ASN A 196 13.81 -5.99 1.20
CA ASN A 196 13.40 -4.59 1.32
C ASN A 196 12.36 -4.38 2.43
N PHE A 197 12.57 -3.35 3.25
CA PHE A 197 11.58 -2.86 4.20
C PHE A 197 10.40 -2.19 3.49
N ASN A 198 9.23 -2.33 4.08
CA ASN A 198 8.00 -1.69 3.67
C ASN A 198 7.23 -1.15 4.89
N ALA A 199 6.19 -0.35 4.67
CA ALA A 199 5.39 0.24 5.76
C ALA A 199 4.77 -0.82 6.70
N ALA A 200 4.29 -1.95 6.18
CA ALA A 200 3.73 -3.01 7.02
C ALA A 200 4.80 -3.65 7.93
N THR A 201 6.04 -3.80 7.44
CA THR A 201 7.15 -4.39 8.19
C THR A 201 7.63 -3.49 9.31
N THR A 202 7.68 -2.17 9.09
CA THR A 202 8.13 -1.24 10.11
C THR A 202 7.08 -1.00 11.18
N GLN A 203 5.79 -1.02 10.80
CA GLN A 203 4.68 -0.75 11.73
C GLN A 203 4.17 -1.98 12.48
N ILE A 204 4.01 -3.14 11.81
CA ILE A 204 3.27 -4.29 12.37
C ILE A 204 4.22 -5.34 12.96
N VAL A 205 5.32 -5.65 12.27
CA VAL A 205 6.21 -6.78 12.62
C VAL A 205 6.71 -6.71 14.07
N PRO A 206 7.17 -5.56 14.61
CA PRO A 206 7.66 -5.51 15.99
C PRO A 206 6.64 -5.95 17.04
N PHE A 207 5.36 -5.63 16.84
CA PHE A 207 4.29 -6.05 17.74
C PHE A 207 3.87 -7.50 17.50
N LEU A 208 3.81 -7.92 16.25
CA LEU A 208 3.46 -9.29 15.86
C LEU A 208 4.46 -10.31 16.43
N THR A 209 5.76 -10.07 16.26
CA THR A 209 6.79 -11.01 16.74
C THR A 209 6.93 -10.99 18.25
N LEU A 210 6.69 -9.82 18.88
CA LEU A 210 6.61 -9.73 20.33
C LEU A 210 5.46 -10.59 20.88
N GLY A 211 4.26 -10.45 20.30
CA GLY A 211 3.09 -11.22 20.73
C GLY A 211 3.29 -12.73 20.56
N LEU A 212 3.79 -13.15 19.39
CA LEU A 212 4.06 -14.58 19.12
C LEU A 212 5.20 -15.14 19.98
N GLY A 213 6.23 -14.35 20.30
CA GLY A 213 7.37 -14.84 21.10
C GLY A 213 7.14 -14.86 22.61
N ILE A 214 6.36 -13.91 23.12
CA ILE A 214 6.07 -13.86 24.55
C ILE A 214 5.19 -15.04 24.99
N ASP A 215 4.34 -15.58 24.11
CA ASP A 215 3.51 -16.75 24.41
C ASP A 215 4.37 -17.97 24.80
N ASP A 216 5.36 -18.30 23.97
CA ASP A 216 6.29 -19.41 24.23
C ASP A 216 7.10 -19.19 25.54
N MET A 217 7.48 -17.94 25.83
CA MET A 217 8.15 -17.56 27.08
C MET A 217 7.25 -17.77 28.30
N PHE A 218 5.98 -17.35 28.25
CA PHE A 218 5.04 -17.56 29.36
C PHE A 218 4.73 -19.02 29.59
N LEU A 219 4.61 -19.82 28.52
CA LEU A 219 4.41 -21.26 28.63
C LEU A 219 5.57 -21.93 29.39
N LEU A 220 6.82 -21.55 29.07
CA LEU A 220 7.99 -22.02 29.83
C LEU A 220 7.96 -21.54 31.28
N LEU A 221 7.60 -20.27 31.51
CA LEU A 221 7.65 -19.66 32.83
C LEU A 221 6.56 -20.19 33.78
N HIS A 222 5.39 -20.53 33.26
CA HIS A 222 4.31 -21.13 34.04
C HIS A 222 4.68 -22.55 34.52
N ASN A 223 5.09 -23.42 33.60
CA ASN A 223 5.51 -24.80 33.94
C ASN A 223 6.78 -24.81 34.80
N TYR A 224 7.64 -23.80 34.64
CA TYR A 224 8.79 -23.59 35.51
C TYR A 224 8.40 -23.40 36.98
N GLN A 225 7.38 -22.58 37.26
CA GLN A 225 6.92 -22.32 38.63
C GLN A 225 6.36 -23.58 39.28
N GLU A 226 5.66 -24.40 38.50
CA GLU A 226 5.13 -25.69 38.96
C GLU A 226 6.27 -26.65 39.32
N LEU A 227 7.27 -26.82 38.43
CA LEU A 227 8.39 -27.73 38.64
C LEU A 227 9.27 -27.36 39.84
N TYR A 228 9.41 -26.07 40.16
CA TYR A 228 10.12 -25.62 41.36
C TYR A 228 9.51 -26.21 42.66
N LEU A 229 8.18 -26.44 42.68
CA LEU A 229 7.49 -27.00 43.86
C LEU A 229 7.71 -28.52 44.02
N TYR A 230 8.02 -29.24 42.94
CA TYR A 230 8.13 -30.72 42.94
C TYR A 230 9.52 -31.28 43.29
N SER A 231 10.54 -30.44 43.50
CA SER A 231 11.86 -30.80 44.06
C SER A 231 12.49 -32.10 43.49
N VAL A 232 12.93 -32.07 42.23
CA VAL A 232 13.92 -33.03 41.72
C VAL A 232 15.29 -32.33 41.68
N ARG A 233 16.19 -32.66 42.61
CA ARG A 233 17.49 -31.97 42.80
C ARG A 233 18.47 -32.04 41.60
N LYS A 234 18.18 -32.81 40.55
CA LYS A 234 19.06 -33.00 39.37
C LYS A 234 18.25 -32.87 38.08
N ASN A 235 18.75 -32.09 37.13
CA ASN A 235 18.22 -31.90 35.77
C ASN A 235 16.84 -31.23 35.64
N GLU A 236 16.50 -30.28 36.52
CA GLU A 236 15.22 -29.53 36.53
C GLU A 236 14.88 -28.91 35.16
N ILE A 237 15.85 -28.25 34.52
CA ILE A 237 15.66 -27.62 33.19
C ILE A 237 15.42 -28.66 32.10
N GLY A 238 16.06 -29.83 32.21
CA GLY A 238 15.86 -30.92 31.27
C GLY A 238 14.46 -31.52 31.36
N VAL A 239 13.88 -31.58 32.57
CA VAL A 239 12.49 -32.00 32.77
C VAL A 239 11.54 -30.94 32.21
N LEU A 240 11.76 -29.65 32.52
CA LEU A 240 10.97 -28.54 31.96
C LEU A 240 10.95 -28.59 30.44
N LEU A 241 12.12 -28.69 29.80
CA LEU A 241 12.23 -28.70 28.35
C LEU A 241 11.63 -29.97 27.72
N LYS A 242 11.66 -31.09 28.44
CA LYS A 242 11.03 -32.34 27.99
C LYS A 242 9.49 -32.22 27.98
N GLU A 243 8.91 -31.54 28.96
CA GLU A 243 7.45 -31.39 29.07
C GLU A 243 6.91 -30.29 28.15
N THR A 244 7.56 -29.12 28.09
CA THR A 244 7.04 -27.96 27.36
C THR A 244 7.72 -27.68 26.03
N GLY A 245 8.99 -28.08 25.88
CA GLY A 245 9.79 -27.76 24.69
C GLY A 245 9.24 -28.37 23.40
N MET A 246 8.63 -29.56 23.47
CA MET A 246 7.97 -30.17 22.31
C MET A 246 6.75 -29.35 21.83
N SER A 247 5.96 -28.81 22.76
CA SER A 247 4.81 -27.97 22.42
C SER A 247 5.25 -26.70 21.71
N ILE A 248 6.27 -26.02 22.26
CA ILE A 248 6.85 -24.78 21.71
C ILE A 248 7.45 -25.01 20.32
N CYS A 249 8.20 -26.11 20.13
CA CYS A 249 8.75 -26.43 18.81
C CYS A 249 7.64 -26.63 17.77
N ILE A 250 6.54 -27.31 18.14
CA ILE A 250 5.42 -27.56 17.22
C ILE A 250 4.70 -26.26 16.86
N THR A 251 4.37 -25.42 17.85
CA THR A 251 3.69 -24.14 17.61
C THR A 251 4.54 -23.19 16.78
N SER A 252 5.81 -23.00 17.15
CA SER A 252 6.75 -22.16 16.41
C SER A 252 7.01 -22.67 14.99
N PHE A 253 7.19 -23.97 14.79
CA PHE A 253 7.41 -24.53 13.44
C PHE A 253 6.18 -24.35 12.55
N ASN A 254 4.98 -24.55 13.09
CA ASN A 254 3.73 -24.29 12.36
C ASN A 254 3.62 -22.81 11.96
N ASN A 255 3.94 -21.88 12.87
CA ASN A 255 3.94 -20.45 12.56
C ASN A 255 4.97 -20.10 11.48
N ILE A 256 6.19 -20.64 11.56
CA ILE A 256 7.23 -20.44 10.54
C ILE A 256 6.75 -20.96 9.17
N LEU A 257 6.19 -22.16 9.10
CA LEU A 257 5.67 -22.71 7.85
C LEU A 257 4.52 -21.88 7.26
N ALA A 258 3.61 -21.37 8.11
CA ALA A 258 2.53 -20.49 7.67
C ALA A 258 3.07 -19.20 7.03
N PHE A 259 4.09 -18.56 7.63
CA PHE A 259 4.72 -17.38 7.04
C PHE A 259 5.57 -17.71 5.80
N VAL A 260 6.23 -18.88 5.75
CA VAL A 260 6.95 -19.34 4.56
C VAL A 260 5.98 -19.57 3.39
N ALA A 261 4.81 -20.14 3.64
CA ALA A 261 3.78 -20.29 2.60
C ALA A 261 3.33 -18.92 2.04
N GLY A 262 3.30 -17.88 2.87
CA GLY A 262 3.00 -16.50 2.46
C GLY A 262 4.01 -15.89 1.48
N ILE A 263 5.22 -16.46 1.34
CA ILE A 263 6.23 -15.98 0.38
C ILE A 263 5.79 -16.22 -1.08
N ILE A 264 4.87 -17.16 -1.31
CA ILE A 264 4.34 -17.50 -2.65
C ILE A 264 3.42 -16.37 -3.20
N LEU A 265 2.98 -15.44 -2.34
CA LEU A 265 2.08 -14.37 -2.75
C LEU A 265 2.69 -13.49 -3.85
N PRO A 266 1.93 -13.14 -4.91
CA PRO A 266 2.42 -12.36 -6.04
C PRO A 266 2.68 -10.88 -5.70
N ILE A 267 2.17 -10.39 -4.55
CA ILE A 267 2.31 -9.00 -4.09
C ILE A 267 3.68 -8.85 -3.39
N PRO A 268 4.64 -8.08 -3.95
CA PRO A 268 6.00 -8.02 -3.43
C PRO A 268 6.10 -7.53 -1.97
N ALA A 269 5.24 -6.57 -1.57
CA ALA A 269 5.21 -6.06 -0.21
C ALA A 269 4.85 -7.15 0.81
N LEU A 270 3.79 -7.93 0.54
CA LEU A 270 3.38 -9.04 1.40
C LEU A 270 4.43 -10.14 1.43
N ARG A 271 5.05 -10.43 0.28
CA ARG A 271 6.15 -11.41 0.20
C ARG A 271 7.32 -11.03 1.10
N SER A 272 7.78 -9.78 1.06
CA SER A 272 8.86 -9.30 1.94
C SER A 272 8.44 -9.36 3.42
N PHE A 273 7.21 -8.98 3.75
CA PHE A 273 6.67 -9.07 5.12
C PHE A 273 6.67 -10.50 5.66
N CYS A 274 6.18 -11.46 4.87
CA CYS A 274 6.16 -12.87 5.24
C CYS A 274 7.58 -13.46 5.38
N ALA A 275 8.49 -13.11 4.46
CA ALA A 275 9.88 -13.55 4.52
C ALA A 275 10.61 -13.02 5.77
N GLN A 276 10.46 -11.73 6.09
CA GLN A 276 11.05 -11.14 7.30
C GLN A 276 10.47 -11.80 8.56
N THR A 277 9.15 -11.91 8.66
CA THR A 277 8.50 -12.51 9.84
C THR A 277 8.93 -13.96 10.05
N ALA A 278 9.07 -14.76 8.99
CA ALA A 278 9.58 -16.13 9.09
C ALA A 278 11.01 -16.18 9.65
N ILE A 279 11.91 -15.29 9.20
CA ILE A 279 13.28 -15.19 9.74
C ILE A 279 13.25 -14.81 11.22
N LEU A 280 12.45 -13.81 11.60
CA LEU A 280 12.33 -13.38 12.99
C LEU A 280 11.82 -14.51 13.89
N LEU A 281 10.81 -15.27 13.45
CA LEU A 281 10.28 -16.39 14.21
C LEU A 281 11.30 -17.53 14.36
N CYS A 282 12.15 -17.78 13.37
CA CYS A 282 13.28 -18.71 13.52
C CYS A 282 14.24 -18.25 14.62
N PHE A 283 14.63 -16.96 14.63
CA PHE A 283 15.50 -16.41 15.67
C PHE A 283 14.86 -16.49 17.06
N ASN A 284 13.58 -16.19 17.13
CA ASN A 284 12.79 -16.26 18.35
C ASN A 284 12.74 -17.69 18.90
N LEU A 285 12.44 -18.70 18.06
CA LEU A 285 12.49 -20.11 18.45
C LEU A 285 13.87 -20.51 19.00
N LEU A 286 14.96 -20.13 18.32
CA LEU A 286 16.32 -20.41 18.80
C LEU A 286 16.57 -19.75 20.17
N THR A 287 16.16 -18.51 20.31
CA THR A 287 16.38 -17.73 21.53
C THR A 287 15.58 -18.30 22.71
N THR A 288 14.32 -18.65 22.48
CA THR A 288 13.41 -19.21 23.49
C THR A 288 13.76 -20.66 23.84
N MET A 289 14.33 -21.44 22.93
CA MET A 289 14.73 -22.83 23.21
C MET A 289 16.13 -22.95 23.85
N PHE A 290 17.06 -22.03 23.54
CA PHE A 290 18.44 -22.12 24.01
C PHE A 290 18.78 -21.09 25.09
N LEU A 291 18.50 -19.81 24.85
CA LEU A 291 18.93 -18.72 25.74
C LEU A 291 17.98 -18.53 26.93
N PHE A 292 16.67 -18.62 26.71
CA PHE A 292 15.70 -18.43 27.79
C PHE A 292 15.80 -19.50 28.90
N PRO A 293 15.96 -20.81 28.60
CA PRO A 293 16.20 -21.82 29.64
C PRO A 293 17.49 -21.59 30.43
N ALA A 294 18.52 -20.99 29.82
CA ALA A 294 19.74 -20.59 30.52
C ALA A 294 19.49 -19.44 31.52
N LEU A 295 18.59 -18.49 31.17
CA LEU A 295 18.15 -17.46 32.10
C LEU A 295 17.32 -18.06 33.25
N ILE A 296 16.42 -19.00 32.96
CA ILE A 296 15.68 -19.77 33.98
C ILE A 296 16.64 -20.54 34.89
N ALA A 297 17.71 -21.13 34.35
CA ALA A 297 18.77 -21.78 35.13
C ALA A 297 19.43 -20.83 36.14
N SER A 298 19.63 -19.58 35.72
CA SER A 298 20.16 -18.54 36.59
C SER A 298 19.17 -18.16 37.69
N ASP A 299 17.89 -18.01 37.36
CA ASP A 299 16.83 -17.73 38.32
C ASP A 299 16.67 -18.88 39.34
N LEU A 300 16.79 -20.14 38.91
CA LEU A 300 16.80 -21.30 39.81
C LEU A 300 17.92 -21.23 40.84
N ARG A 301 19.13 -20.82 40.42
CA ARG A 301 20.27 -20.64 41.34
C ARG A 301 20.00 -19.52 42.33
N ARG A 302 19.40 -18.40 41.89
CA ARG A 302 18.95 -17.29 42.76
C ARG A 302 17.95 -17.77 43.80
N ARG A 303 16.91 -18.50 43.39
CA ARG A 303 15.87 -19.03 44.29
C ARG A 303 16.44 -20.00 45.33
N LYS A 304 17.35 -20.89 44.91
CA LYS A 304 18.06 -21.83 45.81
C LYS A 304 18.96 -21.10 46.81
N ALA A 305 19.49 -19.94 46.45
CA ALA A 305 20.27 -19.09 47.35
C ALA A 305 19.41 -18.22 48.29
N GLY A 306 18.08 -18.25 48.16
CA GLY A 306 17.16 -17.47 48.99
C GLY A 306 17.19 -15.97 48.73
N ILE A 307 17.66 -15.55 47.55
CA ILE A 307 17.78 -14.13 47.17
C ILE A 307 16.44 -13.62 46.65
N ARG A 308 16.00 -12.44 47.12
CA ARG A 308 14.75 -11.78 46.70
C ARG A 308 14.77 -11.40 45.22
N ASP A 309 13.60 -11.37 44.61
CA ASP A 309 13.48 -10.98 43.20
C ASP A 309 13.88 -9.51 43.00
N MET A 310 14.36 -9.15 41.80
CA MET A 310 14.89 -7.82 41.43
C MET A 310 16.08 -7.27 42.25
N THR A 311 16.61 -8.01 43.23
CA THR A 311 17.81 -7.57 43.96
C THR A 311 19.09 -7.94 43.18
N PRO A 312 20.01 -6.99 42.94
CA PRO A 312 21.28 -7.30 42.28
C PRO A 312 22.07 -8.29 43.15
N THR A 313 22.69 -9.27 42.50
CA THR A 313 23.36 -10.46 43.06
C THR A 313 24.57 -10.20 43.99
N CYS A 314 24.74 -8.97 44.48
CA CYS A 314 25.93 -8.52 45.21
C CYS A 314 25.71 -8.24 46.71
N ILE A 315 24.58 -8.63 47.32
CA ILE A 315 24.40 -8.49 48.78
C ILE A 315 24.27 -9.88 49.42
N PRO A 316 25.35 -10.41 50.03
CA PRO A 316 25.26 -11.63 50.82
C PRO A 316 24.79 -11.30 52.24
N LYS A 317 23.68 -11.91 52.69
CA LYS A 317 23.57 -12.63 53.98
C LYS A 317 22.15 -13.07 54.30
N GLY A 318 22.10 -14.23 54.96
CA GLY A 318 20.94 -14.76 55.69
C GLY A 318 20.66 -16.22 55.31
N LYS A 319 21.42 -17.18 55.86
CA LYS A 319 21.02 -18.60 55.81
C LYS A 319 19.67 -18.72 56.51
N ILE A 320 18.60 -18.92 55.76
CA ILE A 320 17.35 -19.42 56.32
C ILE A 320 17.55 -20.92 56.48
N THR A 321 17.71 -21.36 57.73
CA THR A 321 17.65 -22.78 58.09
C THR A 321 16.29 -23.34 57.68
N PRO A 322 16.23 -24.44 56.90
CA PRO A 322 14.96 -25.09 56.60
C PRO A 322 14.44 -25.69 57.91
N THR A 323 13.24 -25.28 58.33
CA THR A 323 12.51 -25.90 59.44
C THR A 323 12.24 -27.37 59.09
N GLU A 324 12.68 -28.29 59.94
CA GLU A 324 12.71 -29.76 59.71
C GLU A 324 11.34 -30.47 59.65
N SER A 325 10.21 -29.77 59.52
CA SER A 325 8.88 -30.41 59.63
C SER A 325 8.28 -30.98 58.32
N THR A 326 8.97 -30.95 57.18
CA THR A 326 8.45 -31.51 55.92
C THR A 326 9.37 -32.55 55.24
N ALA A 327 10.44 -32.97 55.90
CA ALA A 327 11.43 -33.89 55.30
C ALA A 327 11.07 -35.39 55.36
N GLN A 328 9.92 -35.78 55.91
CA GLN A 328 9.58 -37.20 56.11
C GLN A 328 8.65 -37.84 55.07
N VAL A 329 8.22 -37.14 54.02
CA VAL A 329 7.39 -37.74 52.97
C VAL A 329 7.92 -37.43 51.57
N LEU A 330 9.10 -37.95 51.21
CA LEU A 330 9.43 -38.18 49.80
C LEU A 330 10.54 -39.22 49.61
N SER A 331 10.34 -40.38 50.23
CA SER A 331 11.05 -41.61 49.85
C SER A 331 10.03 -42.57 49.25
N THR A 332 9.57 -42.29 48.03
CA THR A 332 9.04 -43.35 47.15
C THR A 332 8.95 -42.83 45.72
N HIS A 333 9.32 -43.71 44.81
CA HIS A 333 9.55 -43.50 43.38
C HIS A 333 8.29 -43.21 42.54
N ASN A 334 7.27 -42.55 43.10
CA ASN A 334 5.98 -42.35 42.42
C ASN A 334 5.69 -40.86 42.23
N ILE A 335 6.13 -40.31 41.09
CA ILE A 335 5.75 -38.97 40.58
C ILE A 335 4.22 -38.81 40.62
N VAL A 336 3.48 -39.89 40.35
CA VAL A 336 2.01 -39.95 40.38
C VAL A 336 1.42 -39.61 41.75
N ALA A 337 2.06 -40.00 42.86
CA ALA A 337 1.57 -39.68 44.20
C ALA A 337 1.84 -38.22 44.61
N ALA A 338 2.94 -37.63 44.12
CA ALA A 338 3.25 -36.22 44.31
C ALA A 338 2.34 -35.31 43.48
N VAL A 339 1.96 -35.75 42.28
CA VAL A 339 0.97 -35.09 41.41
C VAL A 339 -0.43 -35.15 42.02
N HIS A 340 -0.88 -36.31 42.51
CA HIS A 340 -2.19 -36.41 43.20
C HIS A 340 -2.24 -35.64 44.53
N ALA A 341 -1.14 -35.52 45.28
CA ALA A 341 -1.08 -34.67 46.47
C ALA A 341 -1.12 -33.16 46.17
N HIS A 342 -0.86 -32.75 44.92
CA HIS A 342 -0.99 -31.36 44.47
C HIS A 342 -2.42 -31.00 44.06
N GLU A 343 -3.18 -31.99 43.56
CA GLU A 343 -4.60 -31.87 43.23
C GLU A 343 -5.46 -31.57 44.49
N GLU A 344 -4.96 -31.90 45.69
CA GLU A 344 -5.57 -31.57 46.99
C GLU A 344 -5.12 -30.21 47.59
N ARG A 345 -4.21 -29.45 46.96
CA ARG A 345 -3.86 -28.11 47.47
C ARG A 345 -4.98 -27.13 47.15
N GLU A 346 -5.56 -26.52 48.18
CA GLU A 346 -6.50 -25.42 48.02
C GLU A 346 -5.82 -24.23 47.30
N HIS A 347 -6.02 -24.11 45.98
CA HIS A 347 -5.58 -22.96 45.22
C HIS A 347 -6.35 -21.72 45.70
N PRO A 348 -5.67 -20.59 45.98
CA PRO A 348 -6.34 -19.38 46.45
C PRO A 348 -7.37 -18.89 45.42
N TRP A 349 -8.54 -18.44 45.89
CA TRP A 349 -9.66 -18.02 45.03
C TRP A 349 -9.35 -16.86 44.06
N TYR A 350 -8.27 -16.13 44.31
CA TYR A 350 -7.81 -15.01 43.49
C TYR A 350 -6.75 -15.42 42.44
N SER A 351 -6.29 -16.68 42.42
CA SER A 351 -5.41 -17.16 41.35
C SER A 351 -6.23 -17.61 40.13
N LEU A 352 -5.64 -17.51 38.94
CA LEU A 352 -6.25 -17.94 37.68
C LEU A 352 -6.68 -19.42 37.75
N GLU A 353 -5.81 -20.27 38.29
CA GLU A 353 -6.02 -21.70 38.46
C GLU A 353 -7.18 -22.02 39.43
N GLY A 354 -7.30 -21.25 40.52
CA GLY A 354 -8.41 -21.37 41.47
C GLY A 354 -9.76 -21.02 40.86
N ILE A 355 -9.82 -19.98 40.01
CA ILE A 355 -11.02 -19.62 39.25
C ILE A 355 -11.37 -20.73 38.24
N LEU A 356 -10.35 -21.27 37.55
CA LEU A 356 -10.54 -22.32 36.54
C LEU A 356 -11.14 -23.58 37.17
N HIS A 357 -10.59 -24.08 38.28
CA HIS A 357 -11.08 -25.27 38.96
C HIS A 357 -12.42 -25.08 39.65
N ARG A 358 -12.70 -23.89 40.22
CA ARG A 358 -13.91 -23.67 41.02
C ARG A 358 -15.13 -23.28 40.18
N TRP A 359 -14.94 -22.56 39.07
CA TRP A 359 -16.04 -22.04 38.27
C TRP A 359 -16.05 -22.60 36.84
N TYR A 360 -14.92 -22.54 36.13
CA TYR A 360 -14.88 -22.87 34.70
C TYR A 360 -15.03 -24.37 34.42
N ILE A 361 -14.26 -25.23 35.10
CA ILE A 361 -14.29 -26.68 34.91
C ILE A 361 -15.65 -27.28 35.30
N PRO A 362 -16.26 -26.94 36.45
CA PRO A 362 -17.60 -27.41 36.80
C PRO A 362 -18.67 -26.93 35.81
N MET A 363 -18.57 -25.69 35.33
CA MET A 363 -19.46 -25.17 34.28
C MET A 363 -19.34 -26.01 33.00
N LEU A 364 -18.12 -26.31 32.55
CA LEU A 364 -17.89 -27.09 31.32
C LEU A 364 -18.35 -28.56 31.46
N HIS A 365 -18.36 -29.11 32.68
CA HIS A 365 -18.82 -30.48 32.91
C HIS A 365 -20.36 -30.61 32.82
N ASN A 366 -21.10 -29.54 33.10
CA ASN A 366 -22.56 -29.52 33.02
C ASN A 366 -23.05 -29.78 31.58
N LYS A 367 -23.88 -30.82 31.40
CA LYS A 367 -24.42 -31.23 30.09
C LYS A 367 -25.19 -30.09 29.40
N PHE A 368 -25.93 -29.29 30.17
CA PHE A 368 -26.67 -28.15 29.62
C PHE A 368 -25.72 -27.08 29.05
N ALA A 369 -24.68 -26.74 29.80
CA ALA A 369 -23.69 -25.76 29.35
C ALA A 369 -22.96 -26.21 28.07
N LYS A 370 -22.63 -27.51 27.94
CA LYS A 370 -22.06 -28.05 26.70
C LYS A 370 -22.97 -27.86 25.49
N VAL A 371 -24.26 -28.14 25.63
CA VAL A 371 -25.24 -27.94 24.55
C VAL A 371 -25.31 -26.46 24.17
N VAL A 372 -25.37 -25.57 25.16
CA VAL A 372 -25.38 -24.11 24.92
C VAL A 372 -24.12 -23.66 24.18
N ILE A 373 -22.93 -24.11 24.59
CA ILE A 373 -21.67 -23.76 23.92
C ILE A 373 -21.68 -24.23 22.47
N ILE A 374 -22.11 -25.46 22.19
CA ILE A 374 -22.19 -25.99 20.81
C ILE A 374 -23.15 -25.14 19.98
N VAL A 375 -24.32 -24.79 20.51
CA VAL A 375 -25.29 -23.92 19.81
C VAL A 375 -24.67 -22.56 19.51
N ILE A 376 -23.98 -21.94 20.48
CA ILE A 376 -23.29 -20.65 20.27
C ILE A 376 -22.20 -20.78 19.20
N CYS A 377 -21.37 -21.84 19.24
CA CYS A 377 -20.36 -22.07 18.21
C CYS A 377 -20.97 -22.27 16.82
N CYS A 378 -22.08 -23.00 16.72
CA CYS A 378 -22.81 -23.17 15.46
C CYS A 378 -23.40 -21.85 14.95
N LEU A 379 -23.94 -21.01 15.84
CA LEU A 379 -24.43 -19.68 15.49
C LEU A 379 -23.28 -18.77 15.03
N MET A 380 -22.15 -18.75 15.76
CA MET A 380 -20.95 -18.00 15.37
C MET A 380 -20.42 -18.43 14.00
N PHE A 381 -20.40 -19.74 13.73
CA PHE A 381 -20.03 -20.26 12.42
C PHE A 381 -21.02 -19.81 11.33
N GLY A 382 -22.33 -19.91 11.60
CA GLY A 382 -23.37 -19.44 10.68
C GLY A 382 -23.25 -17.95 10.35
N PHE A 383 -23.05 -17.10 11.37
CA PHE A 383 -22.78 -15.67 11.18
C PHE A 383 -21.49 -15.43 10.40
N GLY A 384 -20.43 -16.22 10.63
CA GLY A 384 -19.20 -16.15 9.85
C GLY A 384 -19.42 -16.42 8.36
N VAL A 385 -20.19 -17.46 8.02
CA VAL A 385 -20.53 -17.79 6.62
C VAL A 385 -21.36 -16.69 5.97
N VAL A 386 -22.36 -16.15 6.68
CA VAL A 386 -23.16 -15.01 6.18
C VAL A 386 -22.29 -13.77 5.97
N GLY A 387 -21.37 -13.49 6.90
CA GLY A 387 -20.41 -12.38 6.78
C GLY A 387 -19.50 -12.53 5.57
N LEU A 388 -19.01 -13.73 5.30
CA LEU A 388 -18.20 -14.02 4.11
C LEU A 388 -18.98 -13.78 2.81
N TYR A 389 -20.28 -14.10 2.77
CA TYR A 389 -21.12 -13.84 1.60
C TYR A 389 -21.38 -12.35 1.36
N GLN A 390 -21.46 -11.55 2.42
CA GLN A 390 -21.72 -10.10 2.33
C GLN A 390 -20.45 -9.26 2.11
N SER A 391 -19.26 -9.82 2.35
CA SER A 391 -18.00 -9.10 2.22
C SER A 391 -17.69 -8.75 0.77
N LYS A 392 -17.48 -7.47 0.49
CA LYS A 392 -16.99 -7.01 -0.82
C LYS A 392 -15.48 -7.28 -0.93
N LEU A 393 -15.02 -7.73 -2.09
CA LEU A 393 -13.58 -7.86 -2.38
C LEU A 393 -13.07 -6.56 -3.00
N GLY A 394 -12.07 -5.95 -2.36
CA GLY A 394 -11.39 -4.76 -2.86
C GLY A 394 -10.63 -4.06 -1.74
N LEU A 395 -9.53 -3.41 -2.09
CA LEU A 395 -8.85 -2.46 -1.22
C LEU A 395 -8.74 -1.16 -2.00
N GLU A 396 -9.48 -0.14 -1.55
CA GLU A 396 -9.43 1.19 -2.16
C GLU A 396 -8.11 1.87 -1.76
N LEU A 397 -7.52 2.66 -2.67
CA LEU A 397 -6.25 3.32 -2.37
C LEU A 397 -6.43 4.37 -1.26
N ALA A 398 -7.64 4.95 -1.14
CA ALA A 398 -7.99 5.87 -0.08
C ALA A 398 -7.88 5.23 1.32
N ASP A 399 -8.20 3.94 1.46
CA ASP A 399 -8.18 3.22 2.74
C ASP A 399 -6.76 2.89 3.24
N VAL A 400 -5.77 2.89 2.33
CA VAL A 400 -4.36 2.70 2.67
C VAL A 400 -3.74 3.97 3.23
N LEU A 401 -4.31 5.14 2.90
CA LEU A 401 -3.83 6.43 3.35
C LEU A 401 -4.40 6.79 4.73
N PRO A 402 -3.72 7.62 5.54
CA PRO A 402 -4.14 7.86 6.90
C PRO A 402 -5.33 8.82 6.86
N GLU A 403 -6.33 8.52 7.69
CA GLU A 403 -7.51 9.36 7.82
C GLU A 403 -7.12 10.78 8.25
N GLY A 404 -7.85 11.77 7.74
CA GLY A 404 -7.59 13.19 8.03
C GLY A 404 -6.49 13.84 7.20
N THR A 405 -5.87 13.13 6.25
CA THR A 405 -4.90 13.73 5.32
C THR A 405 -5.53 14.22 4.02
N ALA A 406 -4.95 15.29 3.45
CA ALA A 406 -5.45 15.88 2.21
C ALA A 406 -5.45 14.90 1.02
N PRO A 407 -4.40 14.07 0.81
CA PRO A 407 -4.40 13.08 -0.25
C PRO A 407 -5.47 12.00 -0.08
N ALA A 408 -5.72 11.52 1.14
CA ALA A 408 -6.79 10.55 1.41
C ALA A 408 -8.18 11.13 1.07
N ALA A 409 -8.45 12.37 1.53
CA ALA A 409 -9.69 13.07 1.22
C ALA A 409 -9.86 13.31 -0.29
N PHE A 410 -8.78 13.67 -1.00
CA PHE A 410 -8.81 13.81 -2.46
C PHE A 410 -9.15 12.49 -3.16
N LEU A 411 -8.49 11.39 -2.79
CA LEU A 411 -8.72 10.09 -3.43
C LEU A 411 -10.14 9.60 -3.19
N LYS A 412 -10.66 9.75 -1.97
CA LYS A 412 -12.04 9.41 -1.63
C LYS A 412 -13.05 10.23 -2.45
N ALA A 413 -12.82 11.54 -2.58
CA ALA A 413 -13.66 12.39 -3.42
C ALA A 413 -13.54 12.02 -4.91
N ARG A 414 -12.34 11.70 -5.39
CA ARG A 414 -12.12 11.26 -6.77
C ARG A 414 -12.83 9.94 -7.06
N GLU A 415 -12.73 8.95 -6.18
CA GLU A 415 -13.39 7.66 -6.37
C GLU A 415 -14.91 7.79 -6.31
N GLN A 416 -15.43 8.64 -5.43
CA GLN A 416 -16.87 8.89 -5.31
C GLN A 416 -17.47 9.64 -6.51
N TYR A 417 -16.78 10.66 -7.03
CA TYR A 417 -17.34 11.58 -8.01
C TYR A 417 -16.74 11.47 -9.42
N PHE A 418 -15.51 10.97 -9.54
CA PHE A 418 -14.70 10.98 -10.77
C PHE A 418 -14.06 9.60 -11.01
N SER A 419 -14.90 8.58 -11.17
CA SER A 419 -14.49 7.18 -11.33
C SER A 419 -14.02 6.83 -12.74
N PHE A 420 -13.29 7.72 -13.41
CA PHE A 420 -12.73 7.49 -14.75
C PHE A 420 -11.21 7.29 -14.67
N TYR A 421 -10.68 6.50 -15.60
CA TYR A 421 -9.24 6.22 -15.68
C TYR A 421 -8.76 6.44 -17.12
N PRO A 422 -7.64 7.15 -17.33
CA PRO A 422 -7.07 7.27 -18.66
C PRO A 422 -6.54 5.91 -19.11
N MET A 423 -6.95 5.47 -20.29
CA MET A 423 -6.52 4.22 -20.92
C MET A 423 -5.82 4.52 -22.25
N PHE A 424 -4.64 3.94 -22.44
CA PHE A 424 -3.90 4.04 -23.70
C PHE A 424 -3.71 2.64 -24.29
N ILE A 425 -4.24 2.42 -25.49
CA ILE A 425 -4.01 1.19 -26.25
C ILE A 425 -2.80 1.42 -27.15
N VAL A 426 -1.68 0.78 -26.81
CA VAL A 426 -0.43 0.93 -27.55
C VAL A 426 -0.20 -0.29 -28.44
N LEU A 427 -0.07 -0.05 -29.75
CA LEU A 427 0.30 -1.07 -30.71
C LEU A 427 1.82 -1.25 -30.69
N LYS A 428 2.30 -2.43 -30.27
CA LYS A 428 3.73 -2.74 -30.19
C LYS A 428 4.01 -4.13 -30.75
N GLY A 429 4.97 -4.24 -31.66
CA GLY A 429 5.45 -5.54 -32.16
C GLY A 429 6.19 -5.42 -33.49
N PRO A 430 7.11 -6.37 -33.79
CA PRO A 430 7.90 -6.36 -35.03
C PRO A 430 7.08 -6.73 -36.28
N HIS A 431 5.89 -7.31 -36.12
CA HIS A 431 5.05 -7.81 -37.21
C HIS A 431 3.85 -6.91 -37.52
N ILE A 432 3.83 -5.67 -37.03
CA ILE A 432 2.73 -4.73 -37.26
C ILE A 432 3.01 -3.96 -38.55
N ASP A 433 2.23 -4.25 -39.59
CA ASP A 433 2.26 -3.57 -40.87
C ASP A 433 1.22 -2.45 -40.90
N TYR A 434 1.62 -1.25 -40.45
CA TYR A 434 0.74 -0.08 -40.39
C TYR A 434 0.15 0.31 -41.76
N PRO A 435 0.93 0.36 -42.86
CA PRO A 435 0.39 0.70 -44.19
C PRO A 435 -0.75 -0.22 -44.65
N ASN A 436 -0.57 -1.54 -44.52
CA ASN A 436 -1.51 -2.50 -45.11
C ASN A 436 -2.65 -2.94 -44.17
N GLN A 437 -2.51 -2.74 -42.85
CA GLN A 437 -3.48 -3.23 -41.86
C GLN A 437 -4.30 -2.13 -41.18
N GLN A 438 -4.49 -0.98 -41.85
CA GLN A 438 -5.24 0.16 -41.31
C GLN A 438 -6.68 -0.22 -40.89
N THR A 439 -7.36 -1.03 -41.69
CA THR A 439 -8.73 -1.51 -41.41
C THR A 439 -8.81 -2.32 -40.11
N LYS A 440 -7.78 -3.10 -39.77
CA LYS A 440 -7.75 -3.85 -38.50
C LYS A 440 -7.65 -2.91 -37.29
N ILE A 441 -6.91 -1.80 -37.44
CA ILE A 441 -6.77 -0.78 -36.38
C ILE A 441 -8.10 -0.05 -36.18
N GLU A 442 -8.81 0.27 -37.26
CA GLU A 442 -10.16 0.84 -37.20
C GLU A 442 -11.16 -0.13 -36.55
N GLN A 443 -11.13 -1.42 -36.91
CA GLN A 443 -11.95 -2.45 -36.28
C GLN A 443 -11.67 -2.62 -34.79
N LEU A 444 -10.40 -2.58 -34.38
CA LEU A 444 -10.03 -2.61 -32.96
C LEU A 444 -10.66 -1.44 -32.22
N ARG A 445 -10.57 -0.21 -32.77
CA ARG A 445 -11.20 0.97 -32.17
C ARG A 445 -12.72 0.85 -32.11
N ALA A 446 -13.35 0.33 -33.16
CA ALA A 446 -14.79 0.10 -33.18
C ALA A 446 -15.23 -0.88 -32.08
N LYS A 447 -14.50 -1.99 -31.90
CA LYS A 447 -14.78 -2.94 -30.81
C LYS A 447 -14.58 -2.35 -29.42
N VAL A 448 -13.56 -1.51 -29.24
CA VAL A 448 -13.36 -0.78 -27.97
C VAL A 448 -14.52 0.19 -27.73
N ALA A 449 -15.12 0.74 -28.80
CA ALA A 449 -16.29 1.61 -28.72
C ALA A 449 -17.57 0.93 -28.26
N GLU A 450 -17.69 -0.36 -28.50
CA GLU A 450 -18.85 -1.15 -28.10
C GLU A 450 -18.93 -1.30 -26.58
N SER A 451 -17.81 -1.14 -25.86
CA SER A 451 -17.79 -1.22 -24.40
C SER A 451 -18.51 -0.03 -23.75
N ASP A 452 -19.35 -0.33 -22.75
CA ASP A 452 -20.06 0.67 -21.95
C ASP A 452 -19.15 1.46 -21.01
N PHE A 453 -17.94 0.95 -20.73
CA PHE A 453 -16.97 1.59 -19.84
C PHE A 453 -16.12 2.67 -20.53
N VAL A 454 -16.30 2.88 -21.83
CA VAL A 454 -15.57 3.90 -22.59
C VAL A 454 -16.46 5.14 -22.74
N ILE A 455 -15.94 6.28 -22.28
CA ILE A 455 -16.62 7.57 -22.42
C ILE A 455 -16.75 7.93 -23.92
N LYS A 456 -17.98 8.19 -24.35
CA LYS A 456 -18.32 8.54 -25.74
C LYS A 456 -18.57 10.04 -25.84
N VAL A 457 -17.97 10.69 -26.83
CA VAL A 457 -18.19 12.12 -27.12
C VAL A 457 -19.00 12.19 -28.41
N ASP A 458 -20.16 12.85 -28.37
CA ASP A 458 -21.07 13.00 -29.52
C ASP A 458 -21.47 11.66 -30.19
N GLY A 459 -21.65 10.61 -29.40
CA GLY A 459 -22.03 9.26 -29.89
C GLY A 459 -20.92 8.50 -30.64
N LYS A 460 -19.70 9.06 -30.73
CA LYS A 460 -18.51 8.40 -31.30
C LYS A 460 -17.53 8.01 -30.19
N THR A 461 -16.72 6.99 -30.43
CA THR A 461 -15.59 6.69 -29.55
C THR A 461 -14.57 7.80 -29.60
N SER A 462 -14.20 8.30 -28.43
CA SER A 462 -12.96 9.05 -28.14
C SER A 462 -12.59 10.18 -29.11
N GLU A 463 -11.57 10.93 -28.75
CA GLU A 463 -11.01 11.99 -29.61
C GLU A 463 -10.49 11.42 -30.94
N PRO A 464 -10.45 12.22 -32.02
CA PRO A 464 -9.83 11.80 -33.27
C PRO A 464 -8.38 11.34 -33.01
N TYR A 465 -8.02 10.16 -33.53
CA TYR A 465 -6.69 9.59 -33.34
C TYR A 465 -5.75 10.01 -34.47
N TRP A 466 -4.44 9.82 -34.26
CA TRP A 466 -3.39 10.26 -35.17
C TRP A 466 -3.64 9.88 -36.63
N MET A 467 -4.17 8.68 -36.91
CA MET A 467 -4.40 8.19 -38.27
C MET A 467 -5.61 8.90 -38.93
N SER A 468 -6.69 9.13 -38.17
CA SER A 468 -7.82 9.94 -38.66
C SER A 468 -7.42 11.39 -38.91
N LEU A 469 -6.60 11.97 -38.04
CA LEU A 469 -6.08 13.33 -38.20
C LEU A 469 -5.19 13.42 -39.44
N MET A 470 -4.31 12.43 -39.63
CA MET A 470 -3.47 12.30 -40.82
C MET A 470 -4.30 12.15 -42.09
N ARG A 471 -5.34 11.32 -42.08
CA ARG A 471 -6.24 11.14 -43.24
C ARG A 471 -6.98 12.44 -43.59
N MET A 472 -7.53 13.14 -42.60
CA MET A 472 -8.19 14.44 -42.81
C MET A 472 -7.22 15.47 -43.39
N TRP A 473 -5.99 15.51 -42.89
CA TRP A 473 -4.95 16.39 -43.41
C TRP A 473 -4.56 16.04 -44.86
N LEU A 474 -4.40 14.76 -45.19
CA LEU A 474 -4.11 14.32 -46.57
C LEU A 474 -5.27 14.63 -47.55
N ILE A 475 -6.52 14.50 -47.11
CA ILE A 475 -7.69 14.91 -47.91
C ILE A 475 -7.65 16.41 -48.19
N SER A 476 -7.37 17.23 -47.16
CA SER A 476 -7.20 18.68 -47.33
C SER A 476 -6.10 19.02 -48.34
N LEU A 477 -4.97 18.30 -48.32
CA LEU A 477 -3.89 18.49 -49.30
C LEU A 477 -4.29 18.07 -50.71
N GLN A 478 -5.12 17.04 -50.87
CA GLN A 478 -5.65 16.61 -52.16
C GLN A 478 -6.62 17.66 -52.74
N GLU A 479 -7.49 18.26 -51.92
CA GLU A 479 -8.39 19.32 -52.37
C GLU A 479 -7.61 20.53 -52.91
N GLU A 480 -6.54 20.93 -52.23
CA GLU A 480 -5.65 21.99 -52.70
C GLU A 480 -4.92 21.60 -54.00
N LEU A 481 -4.46 20.35 -54.11
CA LEU A 481 -3.86 19.84 -55.34
C LEU A 481 -4.84 19.87 -56.52
N ASP A 482 -6.09 19.48 -56.29
CA ASP A 482 -7.16 19.49 -57.30
C ASP A 482 -7.48 20.92 -57.77
N LYS A 483 -7.54 21.88 -56.84
CA LYS A 483 -7.63 23.32 -57.20
C LYS A 483 -6.44 23.76 -58.05
N GLY A 484 -5.24 23.28 -57.73
CA GLY A 484 -4.02 23.55 -58.51
C GLY A 484 -4.12 23.03 -59.95
N PHE A 485 -4.78 21.89 -60.17
CA PHE A 485 -5.05 21.36 -61.50
C PHE A 485 -6.14 22.13 -62.26
N GLU A 486 -7.20 22.56 -61.57
CA GLU A 486 -8.27 23.36 -62.17
C GLU A 486 -7.76 24.72 -62.64
N LYS A 487 -6.86 25.34 -61.87
CA LYS A 487 -6.20 26.60 -62.23
C LYS A 487 -5.11 26.44 -63.31
N GLY A 488 -4.71 25.21 -63.63
CA GLY A 488 -3.65 24.94 -64.61
C GLY A 488 -2.24 25.32 -64.14
N VAL A 489 -2.05 25.52 -62.83
CA VAL A 489 -0.75 25.83 -62.21
C VAL A 489 0.14 24.58 -62.15
N ILE A 490 -0.48 23.41 -62.02
CA ILE A 490 0.18 22.11 -62.01
C ILE A 490 -0.30 21.31 -63.23
N ASP A 491 0.63 20.78 -64.01
CA ASP A 491 0.28 19.86 -65.09
C ASP A 491 -0.20 18.52 -64.53
N LYS A 492 -1.30 17.99 -65.09
CA LYS A 492 -1.88 16.70 -64.71
C LYS A 492 -1.00 15.51 -65.08
N ASN A 493 -0.13 15.65 -66.10
CA ASN A 493 0.62 14.52 -66.66
C ASN A 493 2.04 14.38 -66.11
N ASN A 494 2.80 15.47 -66.08
CA ASN A 494 4.20 15.48 -65.64
C ASN A 494 4.39 16.13 -64.25
N GLY A 495 3.32 16.73 -63.68
CA GLY A 495 3.41 17.44 -62.40
C GLY A 495 4.35 18.64 -62.43
N SER A 496 4.62 19.23 -63.60
CA SER A 496 5.40 20.45 -63.75
C SER A 496 4.61 21.67 -63.28
N LEU A 497 5.32 22.68 -62.77
CA LEU A 497 4.73 23.93 -62.31
C LEU A 497 4.76 24.94 -63.46
N TYR A 498 3.59 25.44 -63.85
CA TYR A 498 3.47 26.54 -64.80
C TYR A 498 3.31 27.85 -64.03
N ILE A 499 4.42 28.58 -63.86
CA ILE A 499 4.39 29.93 -63.29
C ILE A 499 4.07 30.89 -64.44
N ARG A 500 2.82 31.35 -64.53
CA ARG A 500 2.47 32.46 -65.44
C ARG A 500 2.97 33.76 -64.81
N SER A 501 3.94 34.42 -65.45
CA SER A 501 4.59 35.63 -64.90
C SER A 501 3.72 36.89 -64.90
N THR A 502 2.42 36.79 -65.22
CA THR A 502 1.55 37.96 -65.46
C THR A 502 0.37 38.07 -64.50
N THR A 503 0.21 37.15 -63.56
CA THR A 503 -0.81 37.24 -62.50
C THR A 503 -0.18 36.90 -61.15
N ASP A 504 -0.40 37.77 -60.17
CA ASP A 504 0.08 37.70 -58.78
C ASP A 504 -0.56 36.54 -57.98
N GLU A 505 -0.86 35.41 -58.63
CA GLU A 505 -1.35 34.20 -57.97
C GLU A 505 -0.15 33.45 -57.36
N ARG A 506 0.15 33.77 -56.11
CA ARG A 506 1.08 32.99 -55.29
C ARG A 506 0.59 31.54 -55.22
N ILE A 507 1.49 30.62 -55.58
CA ILE A 507 1.29 29.18 -55.37
C ILE A 507 1.17 28.95 -53.85
N ASN A 508 0.10 28.30 -53.41
CA ASN A 508 -0.10 27.96 -52.01
C ASN A 508 0.97 26.93 -51.57
N ASP A 509 1.58 27.12 -50.40
CA ASP A 509 2.59 26.20 -49.86
C ASP A 509 2.04 24.78 -49.66
N GLU A 510 0.75 24.66 -49.33
CA GLU A 510 0.05 23.39 -49.21
C GLU A 510 -0.05 22.66 -50.56
N MET A 511 -0.25 23.38 -51.66
CA MET A 511 -0.26 22.81 -53.02
C MET A 511 1.13 22.27 -53.40
N LEU A 512 2.19 23.00 -53.06
CA LEU A 512 3.57 22.55 -53.29
C LEU A 512 3.90 21.30 -52.46
N LEU A 513 3.44 21.26 -51.22
CA LEU A 513 3.61 20.11 -50.34
C LEU A 513 2.86 18.88 -50.89
N ALA A 514 1.60 19.06 -51.28
CA ALA A 514 0.78 18.00 -51.86
C ALA A 514 1.44 17.40 -53.10
N ARG A 515 1.94 18.24 -54.02
CA ARG A 515 2.71 17.82 -55.20
C ARG A 515 3.92 16.97 -54.81
N ARG A 516 4.73 17.43 -53.86
CA ARG A 516 5.95 16.71 -53.42
C ARG A 516 5.61 15.35 -52.83
N LEU A 517 4.53 15.25 -52.05
CA LEU A 517 4.07 13.99 -51.47
C LEU A 517 3.63 13.00 -52.55
N VAL A 518 2.89 13.45 -53.56
CA VAL A 518 2.45 12.59 -54.67
C VAL A 518 3.62 12.09 -55.53
N CYS A 519 4.63 12.92 -55.73
CA CYS A 519 5.83 12.55 -56.47
C CYS A 519 6.78 11.62 -55.70
N SER A 520 6.65 11.53 -54.37
CA SER A 520 7.50 10.70 -53.51
C SER A 520 6.82 9.35 -53.23
N TYR A 521 7.37 8.25 -53.75
CA TYR A 521 6.85 6.91 -53.47
C TYR A 521 7.97 5.94 -53.08
N GLY A 522 7.88 5.39 -51.87
CA GLY A 522 8.93 4.54 -51.31
C GLY A 522 10.27 5.28 -51.26
N THR A 523 11.23 4.84 -52.08
CA THR A 523 12.57 5.43 -52.18
C THR A 523 12.80 6.26 -53.45
N LYS A 524 11.78 6.44 -54.30
CA LYS A 524 11.91 7.11 -55.60
C LYS A 524 11.07 8.40 -55.65
N TYR A 525 11.60 9.41 -56.33
CA TYR A 525 10.91 10.65 -56.64
C TYR A 525 10.59 10.67 -58.14
N ASN A 526 9.33 10.38 -58.51
CA ASN A 526 8.85 10.49 -59.89
C ASN A 526 7.40 10.99 -59.90
N CYS A 527 7.15 12.09 -60.62
CA CYS A 527 5.85 12.71 -60.77
C CYS A 527 5.04 12.16 -61.97
N GLU A 528 5.67 11.50 -62.95
CA GLU A 528 5.02 11.15 -64.21
C GLU A 528 3.88 10.14 -64.04
N GLY A 529 2.70 10.47 -64.57
CA GLY A 529 1.54 9.57 -64.64
C GLY A 529 0.81 9.29 -63.32
N ARG A 530 1.29 9.80 -62.18
CA ARG A 530 0.68 9.57 -60.86
C ARG A 530 -0.08 10.77 -60.28
N VAL A 531 0.16 11.98 -60.78
CA VAL A 531 -0.45 13.20 -60.23
C VAL A 531 -1.98 13.20 -60.27
N ARG A 532 -2.57 12.37 -61.13
CA ARG A 532 -4.02 12.33 -61.39
C ARG A 532 -4.83 11.42 -60.44
N PHE A 533 -4.20 10.55 -59.65
CA PHE A 533 -4.89 9.39 -59.03
C PHE A 533 -4.65 9.15 -57.53
N VAL A 534 -3.76 9.90 -56.86
CA VAL A 534 -3.12 9.35 -55.64
C VAL A 534 -3.95 9.44 -54.36
N PHE A 535 -4.70 10.51 -54.04
CA PHE A 535 -5.40 10.53 -52.74
C PHE A 535 -6.88 10.16 -52.78
N LYS A 536 -7.53 10.14 -53.95
CA LYS A 536 -8.97 9.84 -54.07
C LYS A 536 -9.31 8.35 -53.94
N TYR A 537 -8.31 7.46 -54.08
CA TYR A 537 -8.47 6.00 -54.07
C TYR A 537 -7.54 5.29 -53.08
N MET A 538 -6.77 6.02 -52.27
CA MET A 538 -5.77 5.44 -51.38
C MET A 538 -6.25 5.22 -49.94
N PHE A 539 -7.52 5.53 -49.65
CA PHE A 539 -8.12 5.39 -48.32
C PHE A 539 -9.54 4.86 -48.35
#